data_AF-A0AAU5MZ50-F1
#
_entry.id   AF-A0AAU5MZ50-F1
#
_cell.length_a   1.000
_cell.length_b   1.000
_cell.length_c   1.000
_cell.angle_alpha   90.00
_cell.angle_beta   90.00
_cell.angle_gamma   90.00
#
_symmetry.space_group_name_H-M   'P 1'
#
loop_
_entity.id
_entity.type
_entity.pdbx_description
1 polymer ?
#
loop_
_entity_poly.entity_id
_entity_poly.type
_entity_poly.pdbx_seq_one_letter_code
_entity_poly.pdbx_strand_id
1 'polypeptide(L)'
;MNDDVRELLGRAAEDAGRPVISTEAVYAKAARVRWRRRTAVSAAAVCTVAAGAFVVPQLVSSTPAAPPTTSVGAPAEKPGGTARDARLAALLPKGVGTIDEVSFAEIIKHVTPAPDEPPRTGPLDGQYAVRRDGGVGYLTIDVMDAKAVKKKLGGSRADRDLCHPANGEPSPDDCVREELSGGRVLTIWSDDMDYGEGTPQWGPELVARLSLPDGSRLAVRDSTGFEADIVQGPLLKTPPLTRAQLRALVLRTELLPGK
;
A
#
# COMPACT_ATOMS: atom_id res chain seq x y z
N MET A 1 -28.96 11.20 49.05
CA MET A 1 -27.95 11.83 48.17
C MET A 1 -27.18 10.84 47.27
N ASN A 2 -27.46 9.53 47.32
CA ASN A 2 -26.91 8.54 46.37
C ASN A 2 -27.96 8.02 45.39
N ASP A 3 -29.25 8.09 45.77
CA ASP A 3 -30.36 7.65 44.93
C ASP A 3 -30.73 8.67 43.83
N ASP A 4 -30.62 9.98 44.11
CA ASP A 4 -30.90 11.04 43.12
C ASP A 4 -29.94 11.02 41.92
N VAL A 5 -28.68 10.67 42.15
CA VAL A 5 -27.66 10.56 41.09
C VAL A 5 -27.92 9.33 40.23
N ARG A 6 -28.38 8.22 40.83
CA ARG A 6 -28.78 7.02 40.08
C ARG A 6 -30.02 7.26 39.25
N GLU A 7 -30.98 8.01 39.75
CA GLU A 7 -32.19 8.34 39.01
C GLU A 7 -31.90 9.29 37.83
N LEU A 8 -31.05 10.30 38.03
CA LEU A 8 -30.62 11.20 36.96
C LEU A 8 -29.79 10.49 35.88
N LEU A 9 -28.91 9.56 36.25
CA LEU A 9 -28.16 8.73 35.29
C LEU A 9 -29.07 7.72 34.58
N GLY A 10 -30.09 7.20 35.25
CA GLY A 10 -31.09 6.31 34.66
C GLY A 10 -31.90 7.00 33.56
N ARG A 11 -32.37 8.23 33.81
CA ARG A 11 -33.11 9.01 32.80
C ARG A 11 -32.23 9.47 31.64
N ALA A 12 -30.97 9.84 31.90
CA ALA A 12 -30.03 10.21 30.84
C ALA A 12 -29.67 9.04 29.91
N ALA A 13 -29.71 7.80 30.41
CA ALA A 13 -29.46 6.60 29.61
C ALA A 13 -30.65 6.20 28.72
N GLU A 14 -31.89 6.50 29.14
CA GLU A 14 -33.09 6.24 28.34
C GLU A 14 -33.23 7.24 27.17
N ASP A 15 -32.85 8.51 27.37
CA ASP A 15 -32.90 9.56 26.33
C ASP A 15 -31.72 9.52 25.34
N ALA A 16 -30.63 8.80 25.67
CA ALA A 16 -29.44 8.75 24.81
C ALA A 16 -29.65 7.99 23.49
N GLY A 17 -30.78 7.28 23.34
CA GLY A 17 -31.06 6.44 22.18
C GLY A 17 -30.06 5.28 22.06
N ARG A 18 -30.50 4.19 21.40
CA ARG A 18 -29.54 3.14 21.02
C ARG A 18 -28.64 3.68 19.92
N PRO A 19 -27.31 3.51 19.99
CA PRO A 19 -26.45 3.88 18.87
C PRO A 19 -26.93 3.15 17.62
N VAL A 20 -27.20 3.90 16.55
CA VAL A 20 -27.66 3.40 15.23
C VAL A 20 -26.56 2.55 14.54
N ILE A 21 -25.40 2.41 15.18
CA ILE A 21 -24.27 1.64 14.71
C ILE A 21 -24.11 0.45 15.66
N SER A 22 -24.37 -0.75 15.16
CA SER A 22 -24.15 -1.97 15.93
C SER A 22 -22.69 -2.05 16.37
N THR A 23 -22.44 -2.63 17.55
CA THR A 23 -21.08 -2.90 18.04
C THR A 23 -20.27 -3.70 17.02
N GLU A 24 -20.91 -4.57 16.23
CA GLU A 24 -20.31 -5.28 15.10
C GLU A 24 -19.77 -4.34 14.00
N ALA A 25 -20.46 -3.25 13.67
CA ALA A 25 -19.96 -2.26 12.71
C ALA A 25 -18.76 -1.48 13.26
N VAL A 26 -18.70 -1.25 14.57
CA VAL A 26 -17.52 -0.65 15.24
C VAL A 26 -16.35 -1.65 15.24
N TYR A 27 -16.59 -2.92 15.53
CA TYR A 27 -15.54 -3.97 15.45
C TYR A 27 -15.09 -4.24 14.02
N ALA A 28 -15.96 -4.14 13.01
CA ALA A 28 -15.60 -4.26 11.60
C ALA A 28 -14.74 -3.06 11.14
N LYS A 29 -15.09 -1.84 11.55
CA LYS A 29 -14.28 -0.63 11.29
C LYS A 29 -12.92 -0.70 12.00
N ALA A 30 -12.88 -1.14 13.25
CA ALA A 30 -11.65 -1.35 14.01
C ALA A 30 -10.79 -2.50 13.44
N ALA A 31 -11.40 -3.58 12.95
CA ALA A 31 -10.71 -4.67 12.28
C ALA A 31 -10.08 -4.22 10.95
N ARG A 32 -10.75 -3.33 10.21
CA ARG A 32 -10.24 -2.78 8.94
C ARG A 32 -9.07 -1.79 9.14
N VAL A 33 -9.11 -0.97 10.20
CA VAL A 33 -7.98 -0.13 10.62
C VAL A 33 -6.79 -0.99 11.11
N ARG A 34 -7.06 -2.06 11.87
CA ARG A 34 -6.03 -3.06 12.23
C ARG A 34 -5.50 -3.83 11.01
N TRP A 35 -6.31 -4.05 9.99
CA TRP A 35 -5.93 -4.77 8.77
C TRP A 35 -5.00 -3.94 7.87
N ARG A 36 -5.21 -2.61 7.78
CA ARG A 36 -4.24 -1.70 7.14
C ARG A 36 -2.98 -1.48 7.98
N ARG A 37 -3.05 -1.60 9.32
CA ARG A 37 -1.86 -1.61 10.20
C ARG A 37 -1.12 -2.95 10.24
N ARG A 38 -1.76 -4.08 9.94
CA ARG A 38 -1.15 -5.43 10.01
C ARG A 38 -0.57 -5.97 8.70
N THR A 39 -0.70 -5.26 7.58
CA THR A 39 0.30 -5.39 6.50
C THR A 39 1.69 -4.86 6.92
N ALA A 40 1.81 -4.29 8.12
CA ALA A 40 3.09 -3.94 8.75
C ALA A 40 3.50 -4.82 9.96
N VAL A 41 2.75 -5.87 10.34
CA VAL A 41 3.18 -6.77 11.44
C VAL A 41 2.71 -8.20 11.19
N SER A 42 3.63 -9.06 10.73
CA SER A 42 3.64 -10.53 10.89
C SER A 42 5.05 -10.99 10.52
N ALA A 43 5.81 -11.78 11.27
CA ALA A 43 5.75 -12.26 12.63
C ALA A 43 7.19 -12.69 12.94
N ALA A 44 7.92 -11.99 13.81
CA ALA A 44 9.23 -12.43 14.24
C ALA A 44 9.05 -13.33 15.47
N ALA A 45 9.03 -14.64 15.25
CA ALA A 45 9.39 -15.58 16.30
C ALA A 45 10.92 -15.54 16.40
N VAL A 46 11.46 -14.76 17.34
CA VAL A 46 12.90 -14.72 17.58
C VAL A 46 13.23 -15.77 18.62
N CYS A 47 13.97 -16.79 18.17
CA CYS A 47 14.72 -17.70 19.00
C CYS A 47 15.64 -16.92 19.94
N THR A 48 15.56 -17.19 21.23
CA THR A 48 16.50 -16.74 22.25
C THR A 48 17.91 -17.24 21.92
N VAL A 49 18.84 -16.33 21.61
CA VAL A 49 20.28 -16.62 21.66
C VAL A 49 20.88 -15.76 22.77
N ALA A 50 21.55 -16.47 23.69
CA ALA A 50 22.12 -15.96 24.91
C ALA A 50 23.22 -14.92 24.67
N ALA A 51 23.24 -13.93 25.57
CA ALA A 51 24.20 -12.83 25.62
C ALA A 51 25.64 -13.33 25.84
N GLY A 52 26.55 -12.92 24.96
CA GLY A 52 27.99 -12.89 25.21
C GLY A 52 28.44 -11.45 25.37
N ALA A 53 28.89 -11.10 26.58
CA ALA A 53 29.34 -9.78 26.97
C ALA A 53 30.71 -9.43 26.40
N PHE A 54 30.92 -8.19 25.96
CA PHE A 54 32.21 -7.49 26.06
C PHE A 54 31.99 -5.97 26.25
N VAL A 55 32.87 -5.40 27.07
CA VAL A 55 32.83 -4.07 27.69
C VAL A 55 33.86 -3.14 27.00
N VAL A 56 33.39 -1.98 26.47
CA VAL A 56 33.83 -0.55 26.60
C VAL A 56 35.38 -0.25 26.54
N PRO A 57 35.92 0.81 25.86
CA PRO A 57 35.64 2.20 26.25
C PRO A 57 35.69 3.38 25.25
N GLN A 58 35.07 4.45 25.75
CA GLN A 58 34.98 5.85 25.32
C GLN A 58 36.29 6.55 24.97
N LEU A 59 36.23 7.54 24.07
CA LEU A 59 37.08 8.75 24.10
C LEU A 59 36.30 9.97 23.60
N VAL A 60 36.46 11.06 24.34
CA VAL A 60 35.73 12.34 24.31
C VAL A 60 36.51 13.35 23.47
N SER A 61 35.85 14.26 22.74
CA SER A 61 36.26 15.68 22.61
C SER A 61 35.26 16.53 21.82
N SER A 62 35.13 17.78 22.26
CA SER A 62 34.06 18.74 21.98
C SER A 62 34.41 19.73 20.86
N THR A 63 33.38 20.52 20.45
CA THR A 63 33.36 21.88 19.82
C THR A 63 33.24 21.96 18.29
N PRO A 64 32.70 23.06 17.70
CA PRO A 64 31.34 23.64 17.76
C PRO A 64 30.60 23.61 16.40
N ALA A 65 29.30 23.96 16.45
CA ALA A 65 28.35 24.02 15.34
C ALA A 65 28.79 24.86 14.12
N ALA A 66 28.61 24.28 12.92
CA ALA A 66 28.50 24.97 11.64
C ALA A 66 27.06 24.78 11.11
N PRO A 67 26.49 25.75 10.39
CA PRO A 67 25.06 25.78 10.01
C PRO A 67 24.67 24.56 9.17
N PRO A 68 23.42 24.05 9.24
CA PRO A 68 22.99 22.94 8.42
C PRO A 68 22.95 23.41 6.97
N THR A 69 24.03 23.16 6.24
CA THR A 69 24.00 23.08 4.80
C THR A 69 23.02 21.97 4.47
N THR A 70 21.90 22.35 3.84
CA THR A 70 21.01 21.43 3.14
C THR A 70 21.86 20.65 2.15
N SER A 71 22.33 19.49 2.59
CA SER A 71 22.97 18.50 1.73
C SER A 71 21.86 17.94 0.86
N VAL A 72 21.70 18.54 -0.31
CA VAL A 72 21.08 17.87 -1.45
C VAL A 72 21.98 16.67 -1.68
N GLY A 73 21.58 15.51 -1.12
CA GLY A 73 22.29 14.27 -1.33
C GLY A 73 22.52 14.12 -2.83
N ALA A 74 23.79 14.13 -3.23
CA ALA A 74 24.19 13.76 -4.58
C ALA A 74 23.48 12.44 -4.94
N PRO A 75 23.04 12.27 -6.20
CA PRO A 75 22.30 11.08 -6.59
C PRO A 75 23.15 9.88 -6.19
N ALA A 76 22.64 9.10 -5.22
CA ALA A 76 23.20 7.82 -4.89
C ALA A 76 23.37 7.05 -6.20
N GLU A 77 24.57 6.51 -6.38
CA GLU A 77 24.97 5.67 -7.49
C GLU A 77 23.81 4.77 -7.89
N LYS A 78 23.38 4.87 -9.17
CA LYS A 78 22.24 4.11 -9.71
C LYS A 78 22.39 2.65 -9.29
N PRO A 79 21.44 2.08 -8.52
CA PRO A 79 21.34 0.64 -8.49
C PRO A 79 21.09 0.22 -9.94
N GLY A 80 22.02 -0.54 -10.51
CA GLY A 80 21.80 -1.21 -11.78
C GLY A 80 20.49 -1.99 -11.66
N GLY A 81 19.56 -1.71 -12.55
CA GLY A 81 18.19 -2.20 -12.48
C GLY A 81 18.15 -3.71 -12.24
N THR A 82 17.25 -4.14 -11.37
CA THR A 82 17.04 -5.57 -11.15
C THR A 82 16.56 -6.21 -12.44
N ALA A 83 16.71 -7.52 -12.61
CA ALA A 83 16.16 -8.19 -13.79
C ALA A 83 14.63 -7.98 -13.96
N ARG A 84 13.92 -7.53 -12.92
CA ARG A 84 12.48 -7.27 -12.96
C ARG A 84 12.10 -5.87 -13.39
N ASP A 85 12.80 -4.82 -12.94
CA ASP A 85 12.49 -3.47 -13.43
C ASP A 85 12.73 -3.34 -14.93
N ALA A 86 13.79 -3.96 -15.47
CA ALA A 86 14.05 -4.04 -16.90
C ALA A 86 12.94 -4.78 -17.66
N ARG A 87 12.43 -5.88 -17.08
CA ARG A 87 11.30 -6.62 -17.65
C ARG A 87 10.01 -5.81 -17.61
N LEU A 88 9.73 -5.11 -16.51
CA LEU A 88 8.57 -4.23 -16.41
C LEU A 88 8.68 -3.08 -17.41
N ALA A 89 9.84 -2.44 -17.52
CA ALA A 89 10.11 -1.37 -18.48
C ALA A 89 9.84 -1.79 -19.92
N ALA A 90 10.17 -3.03 -20.29
CA ALA A 90 9.88 -3.57 -21.61
C ALA A 90 8.37 -3.75 -21.90
N LEU A 91 7.54 -3.87 -20.86
CA LEU A 91 6.08 -4.00 -20.98
C LEU A 91 5.36 -2.65 -20.99
N LEU A 92 6.00 -1.58 -20.49
CA LEU A 92 5.39 -0.27 -20.39
C LEU A 92 5.50 0.52 -21.71
N PRO A 93 4.53 1.42 -21.98
CA PRO A 93 4.63 2.36 -23.09
C PRO A 93 5.88 3.25 -22.99
N LYS A 94 6.34 3.75 -24.13
CA LYS A 94 7.38 4.80 -24.15
C LYS A 94 6.87 6.06 -23.42
N GLY A 95 7.78 6.75 -22.74
CA GLY A 95 7.48 8.03 -22.07
C GLY A 95 6.90 7.90 -20.65
N VAL A 96 6.80 6.69 -20.10
CA VAL A 96 6.38 6.51 -18.69
C VAL A 96 7.42 7.06 -17.71
N GLY A 97 8.72 6.97 -18.06
CA GLY A 97 9.83 7.41 -17.22
C GLY A 97 10.89 6.33 -17.06
N THR A 98 11.87 6.56 -16.19
CA THR A 98 12.79 5.50 -15.75
C THR A 98 12.15 4.70 -14.62
N ILE A 99 12.37 3.39 -14.61
CA ILE A 99 11.79 2.47 -13.62
C ILE A 99 12.92 1.86 -12.83
N ASP A 100 12.83 1.95 -11.50
CA ASP A 100 13.75 1.31 -10.58
C ASP A 100 12.93 0.46 -9.60
N GLU A 101 13.32 -0.79 -9.35
CA GLU A 101 12.75 -1.55 -8.25
C GLU A 101 13.19 -0.96 -6.90
N VAL A 102 12.25 -0.80 -5.96
CA VAL A 102 12.49 -0.18 -4.66
C VAL A 102 11.82 -0.97 -3.53
N SER A 103 12.22 -0.70 -2.29
CA SER A 103 11.57 -1.24 -1.09
C SER A 103 10.91 -0.14 -0.28
N PHE A 104 9.59 -0.18 -0.13
CA PHE A 104 8.81 0.67 0.77
C PHE A 104 9.22 0.47 2.24
N ALA A 105 9.80 -0.67 2.61
CA ALA A 105 10.38 -0.83 3.95
C ALA A 105 11.60 0.08 4.15
N GLU A 106 12.41 0.29 3.11
CA GLU A 106 13.56 1.19 3.16
C GLU A 106 13.13 2.64 2.99
N ILE A 107 12.32 2.94 1.97
CA ILE A 107 12.05 4.33 1.59
C ILE A 107 10.97 5.00 2.44
N ILE A 108 10.02 4.23 3.01
CA ILE A 108 8.96 4.77 3.88
C ILE A 108 9.25 4.48 5.35
N LYS A 109 9.71 3.26 5.66
CA LYS A 109 9.91 2.83 7.06
C LYS A 109 11.35 2.99 7.55
N HIS A 110 12.28 3.37 6.68
CA HIS A 110 13.71 3.56 7.01
C HIS A 110 14.35 2.36 7.70
N VAL A 111 13.94 1.14 7.30
CA VAL A 111 14.51 -0.10 7.83
C VAL A 111 15.66 -0.56 6.95
N THR A 112 16.89 -0.58 7.50
CA THR A 112 18.10 -1.06 6.82
C THR A 112 18.84 -2.10 7.68
N PRO A 113 19.13 -3.31 7.15
CA PRO A 113 18.72 -3.80 5.83
C PRO A 113 17.20 -4.00 5.76
N ALA A 114 16.61 -3.93 4.56
CA ALA A 114 15.23 -4.34 4.36
C ALA A 114 15.00 -5.76 4.93
N PRO A 115 13.82 -6.05 5.50
CA PRO A 115 13.46 -7.42 5.84
C PRO A 115 13.41 -8.27 4.57
N ASP A 116 13.65 -9.57 4.73
CA ASP A 116 13.48 -10.53 3.64
C ASP A 116 12.09 -10.40 3.02
N GLU A 117 12.05 -10.28 1.70
CA GLU A 117 10.78 -10.21 1.01
C GLU A 117 10.03 -11.54 1.12
N PRO A 118 8.70 -11.49 1.36
CA PRO A 118 7.90 -12.70 1.34
C PRO A 118 7.98 -13.37 -0.04
N PRO A 119 7.74 -14.69 -0.12
CA PRO A 119 7.65 -15.38 -1.40
C PRO A 119 6.67 -14.68 -2.34
N ARG A 120 7.12 -14.41 -3.55
CA ARG A 120 6.34 -13.73 -4.60
C ARG A 120 5.50 -14.74 -5.35
N THR A 121 4.28 -14.36 -5.71
CA THR A 121 3.38 -15.22 -6.48
C THR A 121 3.53 -14.93 -7.97
N GLY A 122 3.60 -13.64 -8.33
CA GLY A 122 3.78 -13.15 -9.68
C GLY A 122 5.24 -12.89 -10.03
N PRO A 123 5.63 -13.06 -11.31
CA PRO A 123 7.01 -12.84 -11.78
C PRO A 123 7.47 -11.38 -11.74
N LEU A 124 6.53 -10.43 -11.62
CA LEU A 124 6.77 -8.99 -11.51
C LEU A 124 6.18 -8.40 -10.23
N ASP A 125 5.82 -9.23 -9.24
CA ASP A 125 5.42 -8.73 -7.93
C ASP A 125 6.54 -7.86 -7.35
N GLY A 126 6.18 -6.68 -6.83
CA GLY A 126 7.15 -5.72 -6.35
C GLY A 126 6.63 -4.29 -6.29
N GLN A 127 7.55 -3.39 -5.90
CA GLN A 127 7.34 -1.95 -5.80
C GLN A 127 8.37 -1.27 -6.69
N TYR A 128 7.92 -0.33 -7.51
CA TYR A 128 8.75 0.29 -8.53
C TYR A 128 8.59 1.80 -8.45
N ALA A 129 9.71 2.52 -8.37
CA ALA A 129 9.72 3.96 -8.53
C ALA A 129 9.71 4.30 -10.03
N VAL A 130 8.88 5.27 -10.42
CA VAL A 130 8.85 5.81 -11.78
C VAL A 130 9.26 7.26 -11.74
N ARG A 131 10.34 7.61 -12.43
CA ARG A 131 10.86 8.99 -12.47
C ARG A 131 10.60 9.62 -13.83
N ARG A 132 9.89 10.74 -13.83
CA ARG A 132 9.52 11.50 -15.03
C ARG A 132 9.40 12.98 -14.68
N ASP A 133 9.95 13.84 -15.54
CA ASP A 133 9.83 15.30 -15.42
C ASP A 133 10.20 15.86 -14.03
N GLY A 134 11.20 15.26 -13.38
CA GLY A 134 11.70 15.65 -12.05
C GLY A 134 10.86 15.17 -10.87
N GLY A 135 9.73 14.48 -11.10
CA GLY A 135 8.92 13.86 -10.05
C GLY A 135 9.08 12.35 -9.95
N VAL A 136 8.51 11.78 -8.89
CA VAL A 136 8.58 10.35 -8.55
C VAL A 136 7.20 9.83 -8.23
N GLY A 137 6.71 8.92 -9.07
CA GLY A 137 5.52 8.12 -8.82
C GLY A 137 5.89 6.68 -8.49
N TYR A 138 4.89 5.86 -8.18
CA TYR A 138 5.13 4.47 -7.83
C TYR A 138 4.13 3.53 -8.49
N LEU A 139 4.64 2.40 -8.96
CA LEU A 139 3.85 1.24 -9.36
C LEU A 139 4.01 0.14 -8.31
N THR A 140 2.90 -0.44 -7.84
CA THR A 140 2.94 -1.68 -7.05
C THR A 140 2.20 -2.77 -7.79
N ILE A 141 2.82 -3.94 -7.95
CA ILE A 141 2.24 -5.12 -8.60
C ILE A 141 2.17 -6.23 -7.54
N ASP A 142 0.97 -6.80 -7.35
CA ASP A 142 0.70 -7.84 -6.34
C ASP A 142 -0.23 -8.91 -6.93
N VAL A 143 0.30 -10.10 -7.16
CA VAL A 143 -0.48 -11.29 -7.43
C VAL A 143 -0.77 -12.04 -6.14
N MET A 144 -2.03 -12.40 -5.95
CA MET A 144 -2.49 -13.21 -4.83
C MET A 144 -3.14 -14.49 -5.34
N ASP A 145 -2.68 -15.64 -4.86
CA ASP A 145 -3.36 -16.91 -5.09
C ASP A 145 -4.76 -16.92 -4.44
N ALA A 146 -5.59 -17.88 -4.85
CA ALA A 146 -6.97 -18.00 -4.38
C ALA A 146 -7.09 -18.17 -2.85
N LYS A 147 -6.12 -18.83 -2.20
CA LYS A 147 -6.09 -19.04 -0.76
C LYS A 147 -5.81 -17.71 -0.03
N ALA A 148 -4.84 -16.95 -0.53
CA ALA A 148 -4.48 -15.63 -0.03
C ALA A 148 -5.64 -14.64 -0.23
N VAL A 149 -6.30 -14.66 -1.39
CA VAL A 149 -7.51 -13.86 -1.66
C VAL A 149 -8.64 -14.23 -0.69
N LYS A 150 -8.98 -15.51 -0.53
CA LYS A 150 -10.04 -15.98 0.38
C LYS A 150 -9.77 -15.54 1.83
N LYS A 151 -8.52 -15.70 2.30
CA LYS A 151 -8.09 -15.25 3.62
C LYS A 151 -8.23 -13.73 3.76
N LYS A 152 -7.82 -12.98 2.74
CA LYS A 152 -7.82 -11.51 2.74
C LYS A 152 -9.25 -10.94 2.71
N LEU A 153 -10.17 -11.60 2.04
CA LEU A 153 -11.56 -11.16 1.86
C LEU A 153 -12.54 -11.72 2.89
N GLY A 154 -12.09 -12.53 3.85
CA GLY A 154 -12.94 -13.10 4.89
C GLY A 154 -14.08 -13.96 4.30
N GLY A 155 -13.83 -14.65 3.18
CA GLY A 155 -14.83 -15.44 2.47
C GLY A 155 -15.69 -14.65 1.46
N SER A 156 -15.55 -13.32 1.36
CA SER A 156 -16.19 -12.56 0.28
C SER A 156 -15.62 -12.93 -1.09
N ARG A 157 -16.43 -12.82 -2.14
CA ARG A 157 -16.00 -13.14 -3.51
C ARG A 157 -14.91 -12.18 -4.00
N ALA A 158 -13.96 -12.71 -4.76
CA ALA A 158 -12.87 -11.94 -5.37
C ALA A 158 -13.35 -10.94 -6.42
N ASP A 159 -14.45 -11.25 -7.09
CA ASP A 159 -15.09 -10.47 -8.16
C ASP A 159 -16.28 -9.62 -7.66
N ARG A 160 -16.34 -9.31 -6.36
CA ARG A 160 -17.35 -8.38 -5.82
C ARG A 160 -17.31 -7.06 -6.61
N ASP A 161 -18.48 -6.49 -6.87
CA ASP A 161 -18.59 -5.16 -7.45
C ASP A 161 -17.99 -4.11 -6.50
N LEU A 162 -16.88 -3.50 -6.91
CA LEU A 162 -16.23 -2.43 -6.16
C LEU A 162 -16.79 -1.06 -6.53
N CYS A 163 -17.40 -0.92 -7.71
CA CYS A 163 -17.99 0.34 -8.16
C CYS A 163 -19.33 0.62 -7.48
N HIS A 164 -20.01 -0.44 -7.05
CA HIS A 164 -21.25 -0.39 -6.27
C HIS A 164 -21.06 -1.07 -4.91
N PRO A 165 -20.29 -0.47 -4.00
CA PRO A 165 -20.04 -1.09 -2.71
C PRO A 165 -21.31 -1.17 -1.87
N ALA A 166 -21.49 -2.30 -1.20
CA ALA A 166 -22.55 -2.49 -0.22
C ALA A 166 -22.25 -1.76 1.11
N ASN A 167 -23.29 -1.59 1.94
CA ASN A 167 -23.20 -1.12 3.34
C ASN A 167 -22.83 0.36 3.51
N GLY A 168 -23.24 1.23 2.57
CA GLY A 168 -23.07 2.68 2.70
C GLY A 168 -21.62 3.17 2.61
N GLU A 169 -20.72 2.32 2.14
CA GLU A 169 -19.37 2.74 1.74
C GLU A 169 -19.48 3.65 0.51
N PRO A 170 -18.68 4.74 0.41
CA PRO A 170 -18.67 5.56 -0.79
C PRO A 170 -18.17 4.73 -1.97
N SER A 171 -18.81 4.92 -3.12
CA SER A 171 -18.32 4.38 -4.39
C SER A 171 -16.95 5.01 -4.71
N PRO A 172 -15.99 4.22 -5.21
CA PRO A 172 -14.74 4.78 -5.71
C PRO A 172 -14.98 5.67 -6.93
N ASP A 173 -14.16 6.71 -7.06
CA ASP A 173 -14.27 7.66 -8.16
C ASP A 173 -13.90 7.02 -9.50
N ASP A 174 -14.58 7.46 -10.55
CA ASP A 174 -14.41 6.98 -11.92
C ASP A 174 -14.37 5.44 -12.03
N CYS A 175 -15.08 4.71 -11.17
CA CYS A 175 -14.95 3.26 -11.12
C CYS A 175 -15.59 2.60 -12.36
N VAL A 176 -14.81 1.79 -13.06
CA VAL A 176 -15.26 1.01 -14.22
C VAL A 176 -14.99 -0.46 -13.97
N ARG A 177 -16.06 -1.26 -14.05
CA ARG A 177 -16.02 -2.71 -14.02
C ARG A 177 -16.22 -3.26 -15.42
N GLU A 178 -15.33 -4.16 -15.84
CA GLU A 178 -15.36 -4.81 -17.14
C GLU A 178 -15.37 -6.34 -16.93
N GLU A 179 -16.40 -6.99 -17.45
CA GLU A 179 -16.42 -8.45 -17.58
C GLU A 179 -15.67 -8.86 -18.84
N LEU A 180 -14.68 -9.73 -18.67
CA LEU A 180 -13.78 -10.17 -19.72
C LEU A 180 -14.04 -11.64 -20.05
N SER A 181 -13.58 -12.05 -21.23
CA SER A 181 -13.65 -13.44 -21.66
C SER A 181 -13.00 -14.38 -20.64
N GLY A 182 -13.62 -15.56 -20.51
CA GLY A 182 -13.14 -16.63 -19.63
C GLY A 182 -13.50 -16.43 -18.15
N GLY A 183 -14.45 -15.55 -17.80
CA GLY A 183 -14.87 -15.34 -16.41
C GLY A 183 -13.92 -14.44 -15.61
N ARG A 184 -13.08 -13.67 -16.31
CA ARG A 184 -12.21 -12.66 -15.70
C ARG A 184 -13.00 -11.38 -15.47
N VAL A 185 -12.69 -10.67 -14.39
CA VAL A 185 -13.32 -9.38 -14.08
C VAL A 185 -12.22 -8.37 -13.80
N LEU A 186 -12.16 -7.31 -14.61
CA LEU A 186 -11.28 -6.17 -14.39
C LEU A 186 -12.08 -5.05 -13.75
N THR A 187 -11.50 -4.38 -12.75
CA THR A 187 -12.05 -3.15 -12.20
C THR A 187 -10.95 -2.13 -12.08
N ILE A 188 -11.17 -0.92 -12.63
CA ILE A 188 -10.25 0.20 -12.55
C ILE A 188 -10.98 1.40 -11.93
N TRP A 189 -10.36 2.06 -10.97
CA TRP A 189 -10.91 3.25 -10.32
C TRP A 189 -9.81 4.25 -9.95
N SER A 190 -10.23 5.48 -9.68
CA SER A 190 -9.39 6.54 -9.14
C SER A 190 -9.50 6.54 -7.61
N ASP A 191 -8.39 6.69 -6.91
CA ASP A 191 -8.32 6.78 -5.45
C ASP A 191 -7.59 8.08 -5.12
N ASP A 192 -8.27 9.04 -4.50
CA ASP A 192 -7.68 10.33 -4.12
C ASP A 192 -6.63 10.19 -3.01
N MET A 193 -6.67 9.05 -2.31
CA MET A 193 -5.86 8.72 -1.14
C MET A 193 -6.09 9.67 0.06
N ASP A 194 -7.23 10.37 0.11
CA ASP A 194 -7.60 11.24 1.23
C ASP A 194 -8.17 10.43 2.41
N TYR A 195 -7.30 9.64 3.04
CA TYR A 195 -7.65 8.77 4.16
C TYR A 195 -7.34 9.38 5.54
N GLY A 196 -7.08 10.69 5.60
CA GLY A 196 -6.82 11.44 6.82
C GLY A 196 -5.35 11.51 7.24
N GLU A 197 -5.12 11.89 8.50
CA GLU A 197 -3.80 12.24 9.03
C GLU A 197 -2.90 11.00 9.19
N GLY A 198 -1.67 11.08 8.64
CA GLY A 198 -0.65 10.04 8.76
C GLY A 198 0.54 10.24 7.82
N THR A 199 1.68 9.64 8.11
CA THR A 199 2.86 9.69 7.23
C THR A 199 3.16 8.28 6.72
N PRO A 200 3.36 8.08 5.40
CA PRO A 200 3.38 9.10 4.35
C PRO A 200 1.97 9.49 3.88
N GLN A 201 1.83 10.72 3.40
CA GLN A 201 0.63 11.21 2.71
C GLN A 201 0.73 10.80 1.24
N TRP A 202 -0.08 9.84 0.82
CA TRP A 202 -0.08 9.37 -0.57
C TRP A 202 -0.81 10.37 -1.45
N GLY A 203 -0.27 10.63 -2.64
CA GLY A 203 -1.00 11.34 -3.67
C GLY A 203 -1.97 10.45 -4.43
N PRO A 204 -2.76 11.03 -5.35
CA PRO A 204 -3.77 10.31 -6.12
C PRO A 204 -3.22 9.09 -6.86
N GLU A 205 -4.06 8.07 -6.99
CA GLU A 205 -3.73 6.81 -7.64
C GLU A 205 -4.79 6.39 -8.66
N LEU A 206 -4.33 5.68 -9.69
CA LEU A 206 -5.17 4.76 -10.45
C LEU A 206 -4.94 3.34 -9.94
N VAL A 207 -6.02 2.63 -9.63
CA VAL A 207 -5.94 1.25 -9.14
C VAL A 207 -6.67 0.34 -10.11
N ALA A 208 -6.03 -0.78 -10.43
CA ALA A 208 -6.62 -1.85 -11.22
C ALA A 208 -6.59 -3.17 -10.45
N ARG A 209 -7.71 -3.90 -10.48
CA ARG A 209 -7.81 -5.28 -9.97
C ARG A 209 -8.37 -6.18 -11.05
N LEU A 210 -7.62 -7.23 -11.37
CA LEU A 210 -8.06 -8.32 -12.23
C LEU A 210 -8.32 -9.55 -11.36
N SER A 211 -9.58 -9.92 -11.24
CA SER A 211 -10.01 -11.18 -10.61
C SER A 211 -10.06 -12.27 -11.67
N LEU A 212 -9.43 -13.41 -11.36
CA LEU A 212 -9.33 -14.56 -12.24
C LEU A 212 -10.34 -15.66 -11.85
N PRO A 213 -10.69 -16.57 -12.78
CA PRO A 213 -11.73 -17.58 -12.56
C PRO A 213 -11.39 -18.61 -11.49
N ASP A 214 -10.10 -18.82 -11.25
CA ASP A 214 -9.58 -19.70 -10.19
C ASP A 214 -9.63 -19.05 -8.80
N GLY A 215 -10.10 -17.80 -8.71
CA GLY A 215 -10.19 -17.02 -7.47
C GLY A 215 -8.90 -16.28 -7.10
N SER A 216 -7.84 -16.40 -7.90
CA SER A 216 -6.65 -15.56 -7.77
C SER A 216 -6.92 -14.12 -8.24
N ARG A 217 -6.03 -13.20 -7.88
CA ARG A 217 -6.18 -11.79 -8.20
C ARG A 217 -4.83 -11.14 -8.49
N LEU A 218 -4.79 -10.33 -9.55
CA LEU A 218 -3.72 -9.36 -9.80
C LEU A 218 -4.20 -7.96 -9.40
N ALA A 219 -3.41 -7.23 -8.62
CA ALA A 219 -3.64 -5.82 -8.32
C ALA A 219 -2.44 -4.99 -8.79
N VAL A 220 -2.74 -3.87 -9.44
CA VAL A 220 -1.75 -2.84 -9.80
C VAL A 220 -2.22 -1.51 -9.25
N ARG A 221 -1.38 -0.83 -8.49
CA ARG A 221 -1.60 0.56 -8.05
C ARG A 221 -0.58 1.44 -8.74
N ASP A 222 -1.06 2.56 -9.28
CA ASP A 222 -0.28 3.52 -10.04
C ASP A 222 -0.45 4.90 -9.38
N SER A 223 0.54 5.27 -8.57
CA SER A 223 0.48 6.44 -7.69
C SER A 223 1.33 7.59 -8.21
N THR A 224 0.85 8.81 -8.02
CA THR A 224 1.63 10.03 -8.24
C THR A 224 2.84 10.17 -7.31
N GLY A 225 2.92 9.39 -6.23
CA GLY A 225 3.98 9.52 -5.22
C GLY A 225 3.40 9.70 -3.82
N PHE A 226 4.25 10.11 -2.89
CA PHE A 226 3.84 10.44 -1.53
C PHE A 226 4.71 11.56 -0.94
N GLU A 227 4.16 12.24 0.05
CA GLU A 227 4.85 13.21 0.89
C GLU A 227 5.23 12.59 2.23
N ALA A 228 6.45 12.85 2.68
CA ALA A 228 7.01 12.42 3.96
C ALA A 228 8.23 13.30 4.32
N ASP A 229 8.76 13.15 5.53
CA ASP A 229 9.98 13.86 5.97
C ASP A 229 11.18 13.57 5.06
N ILE A 230 11.23 12.35 4.51
CA ILE A 230 12.25 11.90 3.56
C ILE A 230 11.54 11.34 2.35
N VAL A 231 11.76 11.97 1.19
CA VAL A 231 11.20 11.55 -0.11
C VAL A 231 12.29 11.47 -1.17
N GLN A 232 12.03 10.68 -2.21
CA GLN A 232 12.96 10.52 -3.34
C GLN A 232 12.79 11.61 -4.41
N GLY A 233 11.87 12.55 -4.22
CA GLY A 233 11.54 13.66 -5.11
C GLY A 233 10.08 14.12 -4.92
N PRO A 234 9.66 15.19 -5.59
CA PRO A 234 8.27 15.64 -5.57
C PRO A 234 7.35 14.62 -6.26
N LEU A 235 6.05 14.68 -5.97
CA LEU A 235 5.05 13.87 -6.63
C LEU A 235 4.97 14.21 -8.13
N LEU A 236 4.65 13.22 -8.94
CA LEU A 236 4.23 13.44 -10.33
C LEU A 236 2.89 14.20 -10.36
N LYS A 237 2.71 15.03 -11.39
CA LYS A 237 1.44 15.76 -11.61
C LYS A 237 0.27 14.84 -11.96
N THR A 238 0.56 13.69 -12.53
CA THR A 238 -0.41 12.65 -12.89
C THR A 238 0.20 11.27 -12.61
N PRO A 239 -0.61 10.23 -12.39
CA PRO A 239 -0.10 8.87 -12.30
C PRO A 239 0.84 8.52 -13.48
N PRO A 240 1.85 7.66 -13.25
CA PRO A 240 2.77 7.20 -14.29
C PRO A 240 2.07 6.72 -15.57
N LEU A 241 0.97 5.97 -15.43
CA LEU A 241 0.19 5.41 -16.53
C LEU A 241 -1.15 6.13 -16.70
N THR A 242 -1.62 6.23 -17.93
CA THR A 242 -3.03 6.53 -18.18
C THR A 242 -3.90 5.33 -17.85
N ARG A 243 -5.19 5.54 -17.62
CA ARG A 243 -6.17 4.45 -17.44
C ARG A 243 -6.11 3.38 -18.54
N ALA A 244 -5.97 3.81 -19.80
CA ALA A 244 -5.87 2.89 -20.93
C ALA A 244 -4.57 2.07 -20.90
N GLN A 245 -3.45 2.70 -20.50
CA GLN A 245 -2.16 2.03 -20.36
C GLN A 245 -2.15 1.06 -19.17
N LEU A 246 -2.75 1.45 -18.03
CA LEU A 246 -2.93 0.58 -16.87
C LEU A 246 -3.79 -0.65 -17.21
N ARG A 247 -4.91 -0.45 -17.93
CA ARG A 247 -5.72 -1.54 -18.47
C ARG A 247 -4.87 -2.48 -19.34
N ALA A 248 -4.11 -1.94 -20.28
CA ALA A 248 -3.29 -2.73 -21.18
C ALA A 248 -2.23 -3.54 -20.41
N LEU A 249 -1.60 -2.96 -19.38
CA LEU A 249 -0.62 -3.62 -18.53
C LEU A 249 -1.23 -4.78 -17.73
N VAL A 250 -2.36 -4.55 -17.06
CA VAL A 250 -3.00 -5.54 -16.18
C VAL A 250 -3.51 -6.76 -16.94
N LEU A 251 -3.76 -6.60 -18.25
CA LEU A 251 -4.18 -7.70 -19.12
C LEU A 251 -3.03 -8.51 -19.72
N ARG A 252 -1.76 -8.13 -19.48
CA ARG A 252 -0.58 -8.88 -19.89
C ARG A 252 -0.44 -10.14 -19.06
N THR A 253 -0.25 -11.28 -19.73
CA THR A 253 0.00 -12.57 -19.08
C THR A 253 1.34 -12.63 -18.35
N GLU A 254 2.28 -11.76 -18.73
CA GLU A 254 3.63 -11.65 -18.21
C GLU A 254 3.66 -11.18 -16.74
N LEU A 255 2.54 -10.65 -16.22
CA LEU A 255 2.37 -10.30 -14.80
C LEU A 255 1.87 -11.49 -13.97
N LEU A 256 1.38 -12.56 -14.61
CA LEU A 256 0.82 -13.72 -13.93
C LEU A 256 1.86 -14.85 -13.85
N PRO A 257 1.77 -15.74 -12.84
CA PRO A 257 2.59 -16.94 -12.81
C PRO A 257 2.38 -17.76 -14.09
N GLY A 258 3.48 -18.30 -14.62
CA GLY A 258 3.41 -19.26 -15.71
C GLY A 258 2.60 -20.49 -15.30
N LYS A 259 1.81 -21.02 -16.22
CA LYS A 259 1.19 -22.35 -16.07
C LYS A 259 2.15 -23.42 -16.52
#